data_AF-A0A914XMV5-F1
#
_entry.id   AF-A0A914XMV5-F1
#
_cell.length_a   1.000
_cell.length_b   1.000
_cell.length_c   1.000
_cell.angle_alpha   90.00
_cell.angle_beta   90.00
_cell.angle_gamma   90.00
#
_symmetry.space_group_name_H-M   'P 1'
#
loop_
_entity.id
_entity.type
_entity.pdbx_description
1 polymer ?
#
loop_
_entity_poly.entity_id
_entity_poly.type
_entity_poly.pdbx_seq_one_letter_code
_entity_poly.pdbx_strand_id
1 'polypeptide(L)'
;MFGLTDGSRNSFETLCINLVSEKLRQFYQARTFLDVQSKMASEGLRDCADFQLQDGPEILEAFLAPKIGLLYLLDEECEKANGSPTHFLDNVKTQQKDIRSLMSVDSQNLLVRHYGGRSIRYDCATIVATNRNRLTADLVSIFNKNTCNFGFVSYLFTSDVEACAAESNFEAKVVPYVGPAGHTGTRPATFSEDFAYQIDSFLRAAAIGKLHFVHCIKSNSLREYQHLDVDLVRQQVTRSDLVQMFSVVSAGFPYSLTVEEFNERYRFLLKKYYPAETELSQDALEKTKLILECYLKAVDESSMPYVSNQWALGKKHIFLSHGAQQQLNLLKFADSSARPSPNNNNNNDLPSTLTPEQLLRKTAATLGIEPSSVPPPLPANRLYTVNGSRKHCFPQRRVMIEKFSDPTTGAEFRPGDVVTVLGVSANSTHLVINSGSGRTSIVPARSTRLTIRS
;
A
#
# COMPACT_ATOMS: atom_id res chain seq x y z
N MET A 1 -0.56 -2.01 7.16
CA MET A 1 0.70 -1.25 7.17
C MET A 1 0.39 0.23 7.18
N PHE A 2 1.10 0.98 8.00
CA PHE A 2 1.05 2.44 7.99
C PHE A 2 2.08 2.95 6.97
N GLY A 3 1.78 4.06 6.28
CA GLY A 3 2.78 4.74 5.44
C GLY A 3 3.75 5.55 6.31
N LEU A 4 4.71 6.25 5.68
CA LEU A 4 5.65 7.12 6.40
C LEU A 4 4.91 8.13 7.29
N THR A 5 5.25 8.14 8.57
CA THR A 5 4.62 8.97 9.61
C THR A 5 5.63 9.91 10.24
N ASP A 6 5.23 11.16 10.46
CA ASP A 6 5.99 12.15 11.21
C ASP A 6 5.04 12.93 12.11
N GLY A 7 5.18 12.70 13.42
CA GLY A 7 4.41 13.33 14.48
C GLY A 7 5.21 14.36 15.26
N SER A 8 4.59 14.98 16.25
CA SER A 8 5.28 15.93 17.15
C SER A 8 6.32 15.26 18.04
N ARG A 9 6.15 13.97 18.34
CA ARG A 9 7.10 13.12 19.08
C ARG A 9 7.12 11.76 18.40
N ASN A 10 8.24 11.40 17.78
CA ASN A 10 8.39 10.11 17.11
C ASN A 10 9.11 9.15 18.06
N SER A 11 8.42 8.07 18.41
CA SER A 11 8.89 7.02 19.31
C SER A 11 9.47 5.83 18.53
N PHE A 12 9.81 4.75 19.23
CA PHE A 12 10.29 3.52 18.59
C PHE A 12 9.27 2.92 17.62
N GLU A 13 7.99 2.96 17.97
CA GLU A 13 6.90 2.47 17.14
C GLU A 13 6.83 3.24 15.82
N THR A 14 7.06 4.55 15.86
CA THR A 14 7.15 5.38 14.66
C THR A 14 8.36 4.99 13.81
N LEU A 15 9.52 4.74 14.44
CA LEU A 15 10.73 4.26 13.75
C LEU A 15 10.47 2.93 13.04
N CYS A 16 9.83 1.99 13.72
CA CYS A 16 9.40 0.70 13.18
C CYS A 16 8.46 0.88 11.98
N ILE A 17 7.42 1.71 12.09
CA ILE A 17 6.49 2.02 11.00
C ILE A 17 7.23 2.57 9.77
N ASN A 18 8.17 3.48 10.00
CA ASN A 18 8.91 4.12 8.92
C ASN A 18 9.92 3.17 8.28
N LEU A 19 10.60 2.31 9.07
CA LEU A 19 11.46 1.23 8.56
C LEU A 19 10.67 0.24 7.70
N VAL A 20 9.46 -0.12 8.13
CA VAL A 20 8.55 -0.95 7.34
C VAL A 20 8.20 -0.29 6.01
N SER A 21 7.91 1.01 6.03
CA SER A 21 7.60 1.78 4.82
C SER A 21 8.77 1.78 3.84
N GLU A 22 9.99 2.00 4.34
CA GLU A 22 11.23 1.89 3.53
C GLU A 22 11.41 0.49 2.93
N LYS A 23 11.20 -0.56 3.73
CA LYS A 23 11.30 -1.96 3.27
C LYS A 23 10.28 -2.30 2.18
N LEU A 24 9.03 -1.89 2.35
CA LEU A 24 7.98 -2.07 1.34
C LEU A 24 8.31 -1.32 0.05
N ARG A 25 8.81 -0.09 0.17
CA ARG A 25 9.26 0.70 -0.97
C ARG A 25 10.36 -0.03 -1.75
N GLN A 26 11.41 -0.48 -1.06
CA GLN A 26 12.48 -1.24 -1.69
C GLN A 26 11.95 -2.51 -2.37
N PHE A 27 11.08 -3.25 -1.69
CA PHE A 27 10.45 -4.46 -2.23
C PHE A 27 9.62 -4.16 -3.48
N TYR A 28 8.84 -3.08 -3.46
CA TYR A 28 8.06 -2.59 -4.61
C TYR A 28 8.95 -2.23 -5.79
N GLN A 29 10.01 -1.45 -5.54
CA GLN A 29 10.96 -1.03 -6.57
C GLN A 29 11.69 -2.22 -7.19
N ALA A 30 12.16 -3.16 -6.36
CA ALA A 30 12.82 -4.37 -6.83
C ALA A 30 11.89 -5.20 -7.73
N ARG A 31 10.65 -5.42 -7.28
CA ARG A 31 9.68 -6.24 -8.01
C ARG A 31 9.16 -5.59 -9.29
N THR A 32 9.05 -4.27 -9.32
CA THR A 32 8.49 -3.55 -10.48
C THR A 32 9.56 -3.25 -11.53
N PHE A 33 10.79 -2.95 -11.09
CA PHE A 33 11.82 -2.40 -11.97
C PHE A 33 13.02 -3.31 -12.15
N LEU A 34 13.63 -3.79 -11.05
CA LEU A 34 14.85 -4.61 -11.13
C LEU A 34 14.56 -5.97 -11.78
N ASP A 35 13.40 -6.58 -11.50
CA ASP A 35 12.98 -7.82 -12.16
C ASP A 35 12.83 -7.64 -13.67
N VAL A 36 12.30 -6.50 -14.13
CA VAL A 36 12.13 -6.19 -15.55
C VAL A 36 13.49 -5.95 -16.22
N GLN A 37 14.36 -5.17 -15.56
CA GLN A 37 15.71 -4.89 -16.06
C GLN A 37 16.56 -6.16 -16.15
N SER A 38 16.48 -7.05 -15.15
CA SER A 38 17.17 -8.35 -15.15
C SER A 38 16.68 -9.24 -16.28
N LYS A 39 15.36 -9.26 -16.53
CA LYS A 39 14.79 -9.96 -17.69
C LYS A 39 15.32 -9.39 -19.01
N MET A 40 15.30 -8.08 -19.21
CA MET A 40 15.87 -7.45 -20.41
C MET A 40 17.35 -7.77 -20.59
N ALA A 41 18.14 -7.71 -19.52
CA ALA A 41 19.55 -8.05 -19.55
C ALA A 41 19.80 -9.51 -19.96
N SER A 42 18.95 -10.44 -19.51
CA SER A 42 18.99 -11.85 -19.90
C SER A 42 18.62 -12.08 -21.38
N GLU A 43 17.81 -11.18 -21.94
CA GLU A 43 17.40 -11.16 -23.36
C GLU A 43 18.40 -10.44 -24.27
N GLY A 44 19.45 -9.81 -23.70
CA GLY A 44 20.48 -9.08 -24.44
C GLY A 44 20.17 -7.60 -24.68
N LEU A 45 19.16 -7.04 -24.00
CA LEU A 45 18.68 -5.66 -24.17
C LEU A 45 19.18 -4.74 -23.04
N ARG A 46 20.48 -4.78 -22.73
CA ARG A 46 21.05 -4.03 -21.59
C ARG A 46 21.02 -2.52 -21.81
N ASP A 47 21.22 -2.08 -23.04
CA ASP A 47 21.32 -0.65 -23.39
C ASP A 47 19.95 0.03 -23.55
N CYS A 48 18.86 -0.75 -23.53
CA CYS A 48 17.50 -0.24 -23.72
C CYS A 48 16.89 0.32 -22.43
N ALA A 49 17.48 0.08 -21.26
CA ALA A 49 16.92 0.48 -19.97
C ALA A 49 18.03 0.84 -18.96
N ASP A 50 18.59 2.03 -19.12
CA ASP A 50 19.49 2.64 -18.13
C ASP A 50 18.69 3.62 -17.27
N PHE A 51 18.04 3.11 -16.22
CA PHE A 51 17.48 3.94 -15.16
C PHE A 51 18.15 3.59 -13.84
N GLN A 52 18.69 4.61 -13.17
CA GLN A 52 19.25 4.48 -11.83
C GLN A 52 18.17 4.79 -10.81
N LEU A 53 17.96 3.90 -9.85
CA LEU A 53 17.13 4.19 -8.68
C LEU A 53 17.84 5.29 -7.88
N GLN A 54 17.19 6.46 -7.73
CA GLN A 54 17.78 7.66 -7.12
C GLN A 54 18.13 7.51 -5.64
N ASP A 55 17.42 6.65 -4.90
CA ASP A 55 17.69 6.37 -3.50
C ASP A 55 18.06 4.89 -3.39
N GLY A 56 19.27 4.60 -2.95
CA GLY A 56 19.78 3.25 -2.81
C GLY A 56 19.25 2.52 -1.57
N PRO A 57 19.66 1.25 -1.39
CA PRO A 57 19.42 0.48 -0.18
C PRO A 57 20.15 1.05 1.04
N GLU A 58 20.91 2.15 0.92
CA GLU A 58 21.86 2.61 1.95
C GLU A 58 21.17 2.89 3.28
N ILE A 59 19.96 3.45 3.28
CA ILE A 59 19.23 3.66 4.54
C ILE A 59 18.87 2.32 5.19
N LEU A 60 18.38 1.35 4.41
CA LEU A 60 18.00 0.04 4.92
C LEU A 60 19.22 -0.76 5.39
N GLU A 61 20.35 -0.64 4.70
CA GLU A 61 21.64 -1.17 5.16
C GLU A 61 22.04 -0.51 6.49
N ALA A 62 21.91 0.81 6.60
CA ALA A 62 22.23 1.51 7.83
C ALA A 62 21.33 1.10 9.03
N PHE A 63 20.09 0.67 8.78
CA PHE A 63 19.23 0.12 9.82
C PHE A 63 19.54 -1.34 10.18
N LEU A 64 19.79 -2.18 9.17
CA LEU A 64 19.75 -3.65 9.27
C LEU A 64 21.10 -4.33 9.07
N ALA A 65 22.16 -3.58 8.80
CA ALA A 65 23.49 -4.15 8.61
C ALA A 65 23.88 -5.00 9.83
N PRO A 66 24.42 -6.21 9.61
CA PRO A 66 24.89 -7.03 10.71
C PRO A 66 26.03 -6.32 11.42
N LYS A 67 26.02 -6.35 12.76
CA LYS A 67 27.06 -5.81 13.66
C LYS A 67 27.24 -4.29 13.71
N ILE A 68 26.76 -3.54 12.73
CA ILE A 68 26.92 -2.07 12.65
C ILE A 68 25.62 -1.31 12.35
N GLY A 69 24.54 -2.04 12.05
CA GLY A 69 23.22 -1.47 11.79
C GLY A 69 22.60 -0.88 13.05
N LEU A 70 21.71 0.10 12.87
CA LEU A 70 21.05 0.81 13.97
C LEU A 70 20.34 -0.15 14.94
N LEU A 71 19.62 -1.16 14.42
CA LEU A 71 18.90 -2.11 15.26
C LEU A 71 19.87 -2.97 16.07
N TYR A 72 20.95 -3.46 15.46
CA TYR A 72 21.98 -4.23 16.16
C TYR A 72 22.62 -3.42 17.30
N LEU A 73 23.00 -2.17 17.03
CA LEU A 73 23.58 -1.29 18.05
C LEU A 73 22.58 -0.99 19.19
N LEU A 74 21.29 -0.94 18.86
CA LEU A 74 20.22 -0.76 19.84
C LEU A 74 20.08 -1.99 20.73
N ASP A 75 20.17 -3.17 20.14
CA ASP A 75 20.11 -4.45 20.85
C ASP A 75 21.28 -4.60 21.81
N GLU A 76 22.50 -4.36 21.35
CA GLU A 76 23.69 -4.36 22.21
C GLU A 76 23.59 -3.37 23.37
N GLU A 77 23.00 -2.18 23.15
CA GLU A 77 22.82 -1.21 24.23
C GLU A 77 21.75 -1.65 25.24
N CYS A 78 20.67 -2.28 24.76
CA CYS A 78 19.59 -2.77 25.62
C CYS A 78 20.03 -3.95 26.49
N GLU A 79 21.02 -4.73 26.04
CA GLU A 79 21.62 -5.81 26.82
C GLU A 79 22.52 -5.33 27.96
N LYS A 80 23.17 -4.16 27.82
CA LYS A 80 24.09 -3.62 28.84
C LYS A 80 23.34 -3.26 30.12
N ALA A 81 23.88 -3.70 31.26
CA ALA A 81 23.34 -3.40 32.59
C ALA A 81 23.20 -1.88 32.85
N ASN A 82 24.15 -1.08 32.34
CA ASN A 82 24.16 0.38 32.45
C ASN A 82 23.89 1.06 31.10
N GLY A 83 23.15 0.40 30.20
CA GLY A 83 22.86 0.95 28.88
C GLY A 83 22.14 2.30 28.98
N SER A 84 22.57 3.28 28.20
CA SER A 84 22.01 4.64 28.24
C SER A 84 21.71 5.15 26.82
N PRO A 85 20.67 6.00 26.66
CA PRO A 85 20.38 6.64 25.38
C PRO A 85 21.57 7.43 24.84
N THR A 86 22.33 8.09 25.71
CA THR A 86 23.53 8.85 25.33
C THR A 86 24.62 7.96 24.75
N HIS A 87 24.88 6.81 25.38
CA HIS A 87 25.90 5.88 24.89
C HIS A 87 25.48 5.19 23.58
N PHE A 88 24.20 4.86 23.42
CA PHE A 88 23.67 4.42 22.11
C PHE A 88 23.91 5.47 21.03
N LEU A 89 23.56 6.74 21.29
CA LEU A 89 23.75 7.82 20.32
C LEU A 89 25.22 8.03 19.94
N ASP A 90 26.13 7.92 20.90
CA ASP A 90 27.56 8.02 20.62
C ASP A 90 28.10 6.81 19.84
N ASN A 91 27.59 5.61 20.08
CA ASN A 91 27.88 4.43 19.26
C ASN A 91 27.37 4.60 17.82
N VAL A 92 26.15 5.11 17.64
CA VAL A 92 25.61 5.42 16.29
C VAL A 92 26.50 6.45 15.57
N LYS A 93 26.90 7.54 16.24
CA LYS A 93 27.79 8.56 15.65
C LYS A 93 29.15 8.02 15.24
N THR A 94 29.68 7.06 16.00
CA THR A 94 31.03 6.50 15.77
C THR A 94 31.05 5.43 14.69
N GLN A 95 30.03 4.56 14.66
CA GLN A 95 29.94 3.43 13.73
C GLN A 95 29.34 3.80 12.37
N GLN A 96 28.51 4.86 12.29
CA GLN A 96 27.82 5.25 11.05
C GLN A 96 28.38 6.52 10.40
N LYS A 97 29.70 6.72 10.47
CA LYS A 97 30.37 7.95 9.97
C LYS A 97 30.17 8.18 8.47
N ASP A 98 30.08 7.12 7.68
CA ASP A 98 29.99 7.19 6.21
C ASP A 98 28.57 7.46 5.70
N ILE A 99 27.56 7.36 6.57
CA ILE A 99 26.14 7.51 6.23
C ILE A 99 25.53 8.75 6.92
N ARG A 100 26.36 9.74 7.27
CA ARG A 100 25.96 11.01 7.92
C ARG A 100 24.95 11.82 7.12
N SER A 101 24.91 11.62 5.81
CA SER A 101 23.86 12.19 4.98
C SER A 101 22.52 11.64 5.46
N LEU A 102 22.34 10.32 5.63
CA LEU A 102 21.04 9.71 5.91
C LEU A 102 20.71 9.65 7.41
N MET A 103 21.72 9.57 8.28
CA MET A 103 21.49 9.57 9.72
C MET A 103 22.41 10.57 10.44
N SER A 104 21.81 11.37 11.30
CA SER A 104 22.51 12.32 12.15
C SER A 104 21.97 12.25 13.56
N VAL A 105 22.71 12.79 14.51
CA VAL A 105 22.39 12.70 15.93
C VAL A 105 22.50 14.08 16.55
N ASP A 106 21.44 14.48 17.25
CA ASP A 106 21.42 15.63 18.16
C ASP A 106 21.65 15.16 19.61
N SER A 107 21.81 16.09 20.55
CA SER A 107 22.06 15.87 21.99
C SER A 107 21.27 14.73 22.64
N GLN A 108 20.01 14.50 22.23
CA GLN A 108 19.17 13.41 22.77
C GLN A 108 18.38 12.64 21.70
N ASN A 109 18.55 12.96 20.42
CA ASN A 109 17.63 12.49 19.39
C ASN A 109 18.37 11.97 18.16
N LEU A 110 17.81 10.95 17.55
CA LEU A 110 18.24 10.41 16.27
C LEU A 110 17.47 11.13 15.15
N LEU A 111 18.16 11.63 14.14
CA LEU A 111 17.57 12.18 12.93
C LEU A 111 17.83 11.23 11.77
N VAL A 112 16.77 10.73 11.15
CA VAL A 112 16.85 9.82 10.01
C VAL A 112 16.20 10.48 8.81
N ARG A 113 16.93 10.60 7.71
CA ARG A 113 16.39 11.00 6.42
C ARG A 113 15.79 9.77 5.75
N HIS A 114 14.47 9.76 5.68
CA HIS A 114 13.71 8.76 4.96
C HIS A 114 13.49 9.17 3.51
N TYR A 115 12.88 8.27 2.75
CA TYR A 115 12.36 8.56 1.41
C TYR A 115 11.49 9.81 1.37
N GLY A 116 11.58 10.56 0.27
CA GLY A 116 10.99 11.88 0.16
C GLY A 116 11.81 13.00 0.82
N GLY A 117 13.05 12.71 1.23
CA GLY A 117 14.08 13.69 1.60
C GLY A 117 13.92 14.34 2.98
N ARG A 118 12.87 14.01 3.73
CA ARG A 118 12.62 14.61 5.05
C ARG A 118 13.37 13.86 6.15
N SER A 119 14.06 14.62 6.99
CA SER A 119 14.66 14.11 8.22
C SER A 119 13.62 14.09 9.34
N ILE A 120 13.32 12.90 9.86
CA ILE A 120 12.42 12.67 10.98
C ILE A 120 13.25 12.53 12.24
N ARG A 121 12.84 13.24 13.32
CA ARG A 121 13.51 13.24 14.61
C ARG A 121 12.84 12.24 15.55
N TYR A 122 13.62 11.29 16.07
CA TYR A 122 13.19 10.28 17.01
C TYR A 122 13.81 10.47 18.38
N ASP A 123 12.99 10.29 19.42
CA ASP A 123 13.43 10.37 20.80
C ASP A 123 14.16 9.08 21.21
N CYS A 124 15.46 9.19 21.41
CA CYS A 124 16.31 8.05 21.75
C CYS A 124 15.97 7.45 23.12
N ALA A 125 15.50 8.26 24.08
CA ALA A 125 15.14 7.76 25.40
C ALA A 125 13.97 6.77 25.30
N THR A 126 12.98 7.11 24.47
CA THR A 126 11.85 6.20 24.20
C THR A 126 12.29 4.95 23.43
N ILE A 127 13.19 5.10 22.45
CA ILE A 127 13.71 3.96 21.65
C ILE A 127 14.35 2.90 22.53
N VAL A 128 15.31 3.29 23.37
CA VAL A 128 16.02 2.35 24.25
C VAL A 128 15.09 1.76 25.31
N ALA A 129 14.18 2.57 25.87
CA ALA A 129 13.24 2.09 26.88
C ALA A 129 12.26 1.05 26.31
N THR A 130 11.66 1.31 25.15
CA THR A 130 10.69 0.40 24.52
C THR A 130 11.37 -0.87 24.01
N ASN A 131 12.57 -0.77 23.40
CA ASN A 131 13.23 -1.94 22.81
C ASN A 131 13.66 -2.99 23.84
N ARG A 132 13.94 -2.57 25.08
CA ARG A 132 14.27 -3.50 26.17
C ARG A 132 13.21 -4.59 26.37
N ASN A 133 11.94 -4.32 26.07
CA ASN A 133 10.83 -5.28 26.02
C ASN A 133 10.91 -6.42 27.05
N ARG A 134 11.01 -6.04 28.32
CA ARG A 134 11.46 -6.91 29.41
C ARG A 134 10.45 -6.89 30.56
N LEU A 135 9.96 -8.05 30.95
CA LEU A 135 9.05 -8.24 32.09
C LEU A 135 9.86 -8.77 33.28
N THR A 136 9.59 -8.37 34.52
CA THR A 136 10.32 -8.93 35.66
C THR A 136 9.81 -10.34 35.99
N ALA A 137 10.70 -11.21 36.50
CA ALA A 137 10.34 -12.57 36.88
C ALA A 137 9.21 -12.62 37.90
N ASP A 138 9.20 -11.68 38.84
CA ASP A 138 8.13 -11.53 39.82
C ASP A 138 6.78 -11.31 39.13
N LEU A 139 6.71 -10.46 38.10
CA LEU A 139 5.47 -10.20 37.36
C LEU A 139 5.02 -11.42 36.56
N VAL A 140 5.95 -12.13 35.91
CA VAL A 140 5.62 -13.35 35.15
C VAL A 140 5.17 -14.48 36.08
N SER A 141 5.76 -14.59 37.28
CA SER A 141 5.42 -15.63 38.27
C SER A 141 3.98 -15.53 38.78
N ILE A 142 3.37 -14.34 38.76
CA ILE A 142 1.95 -14.12 39.12
C ILE A 142 1.03 -14.89 38.18
N PHE A 143 1.44 -15.11 36.92
CA PHE A 143 0.66 -15.81 35.90
C PHE A 143 0.92 -17.32 35.85
N ASN A 144 1.72 -17.86 36.78
CA ASN A 144 1.92 -19.30 36.89
C ASN A 144 0.58 -20.01 37.16
N LYS A 145 0.41 -21.23 36.63
CA LYS A 145 -0.78 -22.07 36.84
C LYS A 145 -1.08 -22.32 38.33
N ASN A 146 -0.06 -22.25 39.18
CA ASN A 146 -0.19 -22.45 40.64
C ASN A 146 -0.62 -21.19 41.40
N THR A 147 -0.39 -19.99 40.84
CA THR A 147 -0.64 -18.70 41.50
C THR A 147 -1.83 -17.95 40.88
N CYS A 148 -2.08 -18.13 39.58
CA CYS A 148 -3.17 -17.49 38.85
C CYS A 148 -4.40 -18.40 38.77
N ASN A 149 -5.48 -18.01 39.45
CA ASN A 149 -6.76 -18.74 39.46
C ASN A 149 -7.55 -18.63 38.14
N PHE A 150 -7.12 -17.79 37.20
CA PHE A 150 -7.78 -17.62 35.91
C PHE A 150 -7.03 -18.37 34.81
N GLY A 151 -7.41 -19.65 34.62
CA GLY A 151 -6.68 -20.59 33.76
C GLY A 151 -6.46 -20.14 32.31
N PHE A 152 -7.31 -19.27 31.75
CA PHE A 152 -7.07 -18.67 30.43
C PHE A 152 -5.84 -17.75 30.41
N VAL A 153 -5.69 -16.90 31.43
CA VAL A 153 -4.51 -16.02 31.54
C VAL A 153 -3.27 -16.83 31.83
N SER A 154 -3.33 -17.83 32.73
CA SER A 154 -2.18 -18.70 32.99
C SER A 154 -1.74 -19.47 31.74
N TYR A 155 -2.67 -19.79 30.84
CA TYR A 155 -2.35 -20.41 29.55
C TYR A 155 -1.57 -19.47 28.62
N LEU A 156 -1.95 -18.18 28.53
CA LEU A 156 -1.27 -17.19 27.67
C LEU A 156 0.20 -16.98 28.01
N PHE A 157 0.58 -17.10 29.29
CA PHE A 157 1.95 -16.90 29.78
C PHE A 157 2.73 -18.20 29.99
N THR A 158 2.24 -19.34 29.48
CA THR A 158 2.89 -20.65 29.72
C THR A 158 4.34 -20.66 29.24
N SER A 159 4.62 -20.14 28.04
CA SER A 159 5.96 -20.09 27.47
C SER A 159 6.90 -19.15 28.23
N ASP A 160 6.40 -18.01 28.72
CA ASP A 160 7.20 -17.06 29.51
C ASP A 160 7.54 -17.65 30.89
N VAL A 161 6.60 -18.34 31.53
CA VAL A 161 6.80 -19.01 32.82
C VAL A 161 7.78 -20.19 32.70
N GLU A 162 7.71 -20.95 31.61
CA GLU A 162 8.67 -22.03 31.31
C GLU A 162 10.07 -21.49 31.03
N ALA A 163 10.19 -20.35 30.33
CA ALA A 163 11.46 -19.68 30.10
C ALA A 163 12.10 -19.16 31.41
N CYS A 164 11.29 -18.62 32.34
CA CYS A 164 11.76 -18.23 33.67
C CYS A 164 12.34 -19.41 34.46
N ALA A 165 11.71 -20.58 34.36
CA ALA A 165 12.08 -21.76 35.15
C ALA A 165 13.36 -22.44 34.64
N ALA A 166 13.74 -22.20 33.39
CA ALA A 166 14.94 -22.76 32.77
C ALA A 166 16.23 -22.01 33.17
N GLU A 167 16.14 -20.76 33.62
CA GLU A 167 17.29 -19.98 34.10
C GLU A 167 17.48 -20.16 35.62
N SER A 168 18.60 -20.78 36.02
CA SER A 168 18.84 -21.32 37.36
C SER A 168 19.27 -20.32 38.45
N ASN A 169 19.18 -19.00 38.20
CA ASN A 169 19.56 -17.96 39.19
C ASN A 169 18.41 -17.00 39.48
N PHE A 170 17.80 -17.15 40.66
CA PHE A 170 16.59 -16.48 41.14
C PHE A 170 16.81 -15.05 41.69
N GLU A 171 17.99 -14.47 41.54
CA GLU A 171 18.26 -13.08 41.96
C GLU A 171 17.90 -12.09 40.83
N ALA A 172 16.64 -11.66 40.83
CA ALA A 172 16.14 -10.41 40.27
C ALA A 172 16.79 -9.95 38.94
N LYS A 173 16.60 -10.70 37.86
CA LYS A 173 16.89 -10.19 36.51
C LYS A 173 15.81 -10.64 35.53
N VAL A 174 14.83 -9.75 35.36
CA VAL A 174 14.28 -9.36 34.05
C VAL A 174 14.16 -10.50 33.03
N VAL A 175 12.96 -11.07 32.96
CA VAL A 175 12.56 -12.09 32.01
C VAL A 175 12.33 -11.46 30.64
N PRO A 176 12.86 -12.11 29.61
CA PRO A 176 12.57 -11.71 28.25
C PRO A 176 11.26 -12.26 27.70
N TYR A 177 10.59 -11.45 26.90
CA TYR A 177 9.41 -11.88 26.15
C TYR A 177 9.79 -12.93 25.10
N VAL A 178 9.20 -14.13 25.18
CA VAL A 178 9.33 -15.14 24.12
C VAL A 178 8.26 -14.85 23.07
N GLY A 179 8.62 -14.07 22.06
CA GLY A 179 7.75 -13.79 20.93
C GLY A 179 7.32 -15.04 20.16
N PRO A 180 6.28 -14.94 19.31
CA PRO A 180 5.73 -16.07 18.55
C PRO A 180 6.72 -16.71 17.56
N ALA A 181 7.87 -16.07 17.31
CA ALA A 181 8.94 -16.58 16.45
C ALA A 181 9.79 -17.69 17.08
N GLY A 182 9.63 -18.01 18.38
CA GLY A 182 10.25 -19.18 19.00
C GLY A 182 11.76 -19.25 18.75
N HIS A 183 12.50 -18.22 19.14
CA HIS A 183 13.96 -18.27 19.04
C HIS A 183 14.51 -19.34 20.00
N THR A 184 15.07 -20.40 19.43
CA THR A 184 15.72 -21.53 20.13
C THR A 184 17.11 -21.19 20.68
N GLY A 185 17.46 -19.89 20.75
CA GLY A 185 18.71 -19.42 21.31
C GLY A 185 18.62 -19.28 22.82
N THR A 186 19.72 -19.53 23.52
CA THR A 186 19.94 -19.26 24.96
C THR A 186 19.87 -17.77 25.34
N ARG A 187 19.42 -16.91 24.43
CA ARG A 187 19.36 -15.47 24.62
C ARG A 187 18.01 -14.94 24.19
N PRO A 188 17.49 -13.97 24.92
CA PRO A 188 16.27 -13.35 24.52
C PRO A 188 16.37 -12.33 23.43
N ALA A 189 15.46 -12.45 22.46
CA ALA A 189 15.29 -11.46 21.43
C ALA A 189 14.74 -10.16 22.01
N THR A 190 15.34 -9.04 21.59
CA THR A 190 14.75 -7.71 21.81
C THR A 190 13.54 -7.53 20.90
N PHE A 191 12.79 -6.43 21.09
CA PHE A 191 11.70 -6.11 20.18
C PHE A 191 12.18 -5.92 18.74
N SER A 192 13.32 -5.26 18.50
CA SER A 192 13.85 -5.06 17.14
C SER A 192 14.21 -6.35 16.43
N GLU A 193 14.76 -7.34 17.13
CA GLU A 193 15.11 -8.63 16.52
C GLU A 193 13.87 -9.39 16.04
N ASP A 194 12.86 -9.54 16.90
CA ASP A 194 11.58 -10.20 16.53
C ASP A 194 10.88 -9.40 15.42
N PHE A 195 10.85 -8.08 15.53
CA PHE A 195 10.28 -7.20 14.51
C PHE A 195 10.97 -7.36 13.14
N ALA A 196 12.30 -7.34 13.09
CA ALA A 196 13.06 -7.51 11.85
C ALA A 196 12.79 -8.89 11.22
N TYR A 197 12.73 -9.94 12.04
CA TYR A 197 12.40 -11.29 11.58
C TYR A 197 10.98 -11.35 10.99
N GLN A 198 9.98 -10.77 11.67
CA GLN A 198 8.60 -10.76 11.21
C GLN A 198 8.41 -10.04 9.88
N ILE A 199 9.08 -8.89 9.68
CA ILE A 199 9.05 -8.17 8.41
C ILE A 199 9.64 -9.02 7.28
N ASP A 200 10.79 -9.63 7.51
CA ASP A 200 11.44 -10.43 6.48
C ASP A 200 10.61 -11.67 6.11
N SER A 201 10.02 -12.33 7.12
CA SER A 201 9.08 -13.42 6.93
C SER A 201 7.86 -13.00 6.10
N PHE A 202 7.28 -11.84 6.41
CA PHE A 202 6.17 -11.27 5.64
C PHE A 202 6.55 -10.98 4.18
N LEU A 203 7.69 -10.33 3.95
CA LEU A 203 8.15 -9.99 2.59
C LEU A 203 8.44 -11.24 1.76
N ARG A 204 9.04 -12.28 2.36
CA ARG A 204 9.24 -13.59 1.71
C ARG A 204 7.92 -14.24 1.30
N ALA A 205 6.92 -14.23 2.19
CA ALA A 205 5.59 -14.74 1.87
C ALA A 205 4.93 -13.94 0.73
N ALA A 206 5.07 -12.61 0.74
CA ALA A 206 4.55 -11.73 -0.29
C ALA A 206 5.22 -11.95 -1.67
N ALA A 207 6.50 -12.32 -1.69
CA ALA A 207 7.26 -12.53 -2.93
C ALA A 207 6.78 -13.72 -3.78
N ILE A 208 6.13 -14.71 -3.16
CA ILE A 208 5.64 -15.93 -3.86
C ILE A 208 4.44 -15.60 -4.76
N GLY A 209 3.66 -14.57 -4.41
CA GLY A 209 2.42 -14.22 -5.10
C GLY A 209 2.57 -13.24 -6.28
N LYS A 210 1.51 -13.15 -7.09
CA LYS A 210 1.30 -12.02 -8.00
C LYS A 210 0.82 -10.82 -7.18
N LEU A 211 1.59 -9.73 -7.23
CA LEU A 211 1.34 -8.55 -6.39
C LEU A 211 0.58 -7.47 -7.15
N HIS A 212 -0.35 -6.83 -6.43
CA HIS A 212 -1.08 -5.66 -6.88
C HIS A 212 -0.89 -4.55 -5.86
N PHE A 213 -0.32 -3.44 -6.30
CA PHE A 213 -0.04 -2.29 -5.43
C PHE A 213 -1.15 -1.25 -5.56
N VAL A 214 -1.74 -0.88 -4.44
CA VAL A 214 -2.82 0.12 -4.36
C VAL A 214 -2.33 1.30 -3.53
N HIS A 215 -2.20 2.47 -4.17
CA HIS A 215 -1.82 3.71 -3.50
C HIS A 215 -3.07 4.47 -3.05
N CYS A 216 -3.23 4.64 -1.74
CA CYS A 216 -4.33 5.38 -1.15
C CYS A 216 -3.91 6.83 -0.89
N ILE A 217 -4.64 7.80 -1.43
CA ILE A 217 -4.37 9.23 -1.23
C ILE A 217 -5.47 9.84 -0.36
N LYS A 218 -5.08 10.53 0.71
CA LYS A 218 -5.99 11.26 1.59
C LYS A 218 -6.43 12.57 0.92
N SER A 219 -7.74 12.77 0.74
CA SER A 219 -8.29 13.95 0.05
C SER A 219 -8.19 15.23 0.87
N ASN A 220 -8.49 15.17 2.16
CA ASN A 220 -8.40 16.31 3.09
C ASN A 220 -8.23 15.81 4.53
N SER A 221 -7.73 16.66 5.42
CA SER A 221 -7.48 16.28 6.82
C SER A 221 -8.71 16.31 7.72
N LEU A 222 -9.73 17.07 7.34
CA LEU A 222 -10.98 17.25 8.09
C LEU A 222 -12.00 16.12 7.85
N ARG A 223 -11.70 15.20 6.92
CA ARG A 223 -12.59 14.10 6.47
C ARG A 223 -13.91 14.61 5.89
N GLU A 224 -13.88 15.77 5.25
CA GLU A 224 -15.03 16.39 4.62
C GLU A 224 -15.33 15.72 3.27
N TYR A 225 -16.62 15.58 2.98
CA TYR A 225 -17.08 15.06 1.71
C TYR A 225 -16.86 16.09 0.58
N GLN A 226 -16.50 15.62 -0.62
CA GLN A 226 -16.26 16.46 -1.82
C GLN A 226 -15.24 17.58 -1.68
N HIS A 227 -14.40 17.56 -0.63
CA HIS A 227 -13.35 18.54 -0.43
C HIS A 227 -11.98 17.93 -0.77
N LEU A 228 -11.23 18.58 -1.67
CA LEU A 228 -9.89 18.17 -2.08
C LEU A 228 -8.89 19.24 -1.65
N ASP A 229 -8.06 18.91 -0.67
CA ASP A 229 -6.92 19.72 -0.26
C ASP A 229 -5.77 19.44 -1.23
N VAL A 230 -5.61 20.33 -2.21
CA VAL A 230 -4.63 20.17 -3.29
C VAL A 230 -3.20 20.14 -2.77
N ASP A 231 -2.89 20.91 -1.71
CA ASP A 231 -1.54 20.96 -1.15
C ASP A 231 -1.22 19.67 -0.40
N LEU A 232 -2.17 19.14 0.37
CA LEU A 232 -2.04 17.84 1.03
C LEU A 232 -1.88 16.70 0.01
N VAL A 233 -2.66 16.70 -1.07
CA VAL A 233 -2.57 15.69 -2.13
C VAL A 233 -1.25 15.82 -2.88
N ARG A 234 -0.84 17.04 -3.25
CA ARG A 234 0.46 17.29 -3.91
C ARG A 234 1.60 16.79 -3.04
N GLN A 235 1.61 17.11 -1.75
CA GLN A 235 2.62 16.61 -0.82
C GLN A 235 2.63 15.09 -0.74
N GLN A 236 1.47 14.42 -0.69
CA GLN A 236 1.41 12.96 -0.70
C GLN A 236 1.95 12.36 -1.99
N VAL A 237 1.60 12.92 -3.16
CA VAL A 237 2.08 12.44 -4.46
C VAL A 237 3.58 12.65 -4.60
N THR A 238 4.11 13.80 -4.21
CA THR A 238 5.54 14.10 -4.25
C THR A 238 6.35 13.30 -3.23
N ARG A 239 5.79 13.01 -2.06
CA ARG A 239 6.44 12.17 -1.02
C ARG A 239 6.30 10.68 -1.27
N SER A 240 5.28 10.27 -2.00
CA SER A 240 5.17 8.90 -2.49
C SER A 240 6.14 8.69 -3.64
N ASP A 241 6.58 7.46 -3.84
CA ASP A 241 7.41 7.11 -5.00
C ASP A 241 6.61 7.11 -6.31
N LEU A 242 5.38 7.62 -6.33
CA LEU A 242 4.54 7.67 -7.53
C LEU A 242 5.23 8.44 -8.65
N VAL A 243 5.80 9.62 -8.37
CA VAL A 243 6.45 10.45 -9.41
C VAL A 243 7.66 9.73 -10.00
N GLN A 244 8.52 9.19 -9.14
CA GLN A 244 9.70 8.44 -9.56
C GLN A 244 9.30 7.16 -10.30
N MET A 245 8.29 6.45 -9.81
CA MET A 245 7.73 5.28 -10.48
C MET A 245 7.22 5.63 -11.88
N PHE A 246 6.41 6.68 -12.02
CA PHE A 246 5.92 7.08 -13.34
C PHE A 246 7.07 7.49 -14.25
N SER A 247 8.10 8.15 -13.74
CA SER A 247 9.31 8.45 -14.51
C SER A 247 9.95 7.18 -15.06
N VAL A 248 10.18 6.17 -14.21
CA VAL A 248 10.78 4.89 -14.63
C VAL A 248 9.87 4.12 -15.59
N VAL A 249 8.57 4.04 -15.30
CA VAL A 249 7.57 3.40 -16.17
C VAL A 249 7.48 4.10 -17.54
N SER A 250 7.63 5.43 -17.58
CA SER A 250 7.55 6.21 -18.80
C SER A 250 8.80 6.10 -19.67
N ALA A 251 9.97 5.96 -19.06
CA ALA A 251 11.26 5.86 -19.73
C ALA A 251 11.63 4.40 -20.10
N GLY A 252 11.07 3.41 -19.41
CA GLY A 252 11.35 2.00 -19.63
C GLY A 252 10.24 1.24 -20.37
N PHE A 253 10.34 -0.09 -20.34
CA PHE A 253 9.32 -0.99 -20.87
C PHE A 253 8.69 -1.81 -19.75
N PRO A 254 7.64 -1.30 -19.09
CA PRO A 254 7.03 -1.93 -17.92
C PRO A 254 6.27 -3.23 -18.25
N TYR A 255 5.98 -3.48 -19.54
CA TYR A 255 5.26 -4.67 -19.97
C TYR A 255 6.18 -5.61 -20.72
N SER A 256 6.24 -6.87 -20.28
CA SER A 256 6.88 -7.97 -21.00
C SER A 256 5.87 -9.06 -21.29
N LEU A 257 5.85 -9.57 -22.51
CA LEU A 257 5.08 -10.74 -22.92
C LEU A 257 6.03 -11.75 -23.56
N THR A 258 5.74 -13.05 -23.46
CA THR A 258 6.46 -14.01 -24.32
C THR A 258 6.06 -13.78 -25.77
N VAL A 259 6.93 -14.20 -26.69
CA VAL A 259 6.66 -14.14 -28.13
C VAL A 259 5.34 -14.86 -28.49
N GLU A 260 5.07 -16.00 -27.87
CA GLU A 260 3.84 -16.77 -28.07
C GLU A 260 2.60 -16.01 -27.57
N GLU A 261 2.65 -15.48 -26.34
CA GLU A 261 1.56 -14.71 -25.74
C GLU A 261 1.23 -13.46 -26.57
N PHE A 262 2.26 -12.75 -27.05
CA PHE A 262 2.10 -11.57 -27.89
C PHE A 262 1.42 -11.93 -29.21
N ASN A 263 1.91 -12.98 -29.88
CA ASN A 263 1.36 -13.46 -31.14
C ASN A 263 -0.11 -13.86 -31.01
N GLU A 264 -0.47 -14.62 -29.96
CA GLU A 264 -1.87 -15.01 -29.72
C GLU A 264 -2.74 -13.78 -29.45
N ARG A 265 -2.26 -12.85 -28.63
CA ARG A 265 -3.04 -11.68 -28.19
C ARG A 265 -3.31 -10.70 -29.32
N TYR A 266 -2.36 -10.51 -30.23
CA TYR A 266 -2.41 -9.49 -31.29
C TYR A 266 -2.53 -10.08 -32.71
N ARG A 267 -2.82 -11.38 -32.83
CA ARG A 267 -3.06 -12.06 -34.12
C ARG A 267 -4.07 -11.35 -35.03
N PHE A 268 -5.03 -10.61 -34.47
CA PHE A 268 -6.03 -9.88 -35.24
C PHE A 268 -5.42 -8.80 -36.15
N LEU A 269 -4.29 -8.18 -35.75
CA LEU A 269 -3.59 -7.20 -36.58
C LEU A 269 -3.06 -7.84 -37.87
N LEU A 270 -2.49 -9.05 -37.77
CA LEU A 270 -2.08 -9.81 -38.96
C LEU A 270 -3.26 -10.14 -39.87
N LYS A 271 -4.37 -10.61 -39.30
CA LYS A 271 -5.57 -10.93 -40.11
C LYS A 271 -6.08 -9.73 -40.90
N LYS A 272 -5.95 -8.52 -40.34
CA LYS A 272 -6.43 -7.27 -40.94
C LYS A 272 -5.56 -6.79 -42.10
N TYR A 273 -4.23 -6.81 -41.93
CA TYR A 273 -3.30 -6.25 -42.92
C TYR A 273 -2.72 -7.31 -43.87
N TYR A 274 -2.60 -8.57 -43.42
CA TYR A 274 -1.98 -9.67 -44.15
C TYR A 274 -2.74 -11.00 -43.98
N PRO A 275 -3.98 -11.11 -44.49
CA PRO A 275 -4.80 -12.32 -44.35
C PRO A 275 -4.16 -13.58 -44.97
N ALA A 276 -3.32 -13.43 -45.99
CA ALA A 276 -2.65 -14.54 -46.69
C ALA A 276 -1.40 -15.09 -45.95
N GLU A 277 -0.72 -14.28 -45.14
CA GLU A 277 0.51 -14.69 -44.43
C GLU A 277 0.22 -15.31 -43.05
N THR A 278 -1.04 -15.28 -42.61
CA THR A 278 -1.47 -15.85 -41.32
C THR A 278 -1.16 -17.35 -41.16
N GLU A 279 -0.91 -18.06 -42.27
CA GLU A 279 -0.63 -19.50 -42.32
C GLU A 279 0.81 -19.84 -42.76
N LEU A 280 1.63 -18.84 -43.15
CA LEU A 280 2.86 -19.09 -43.92
C LEU A 280 4.16 -19.17 -43.09
N SER A 281 4.34 -18.37 -42.02
CA SER A 281 5.52 -18.51 -41.15
C SER A 281 5.28 -19.57 -40.07
N GLN A 282 6.16 -20.56 -39.96
CA GLN A 282 6.21 -21.45 -38.78
C GLN A 282 6.96 -20.80 -37.61
N ASP A 283 7.85 -19.82 -37.88
CA ASP A 283 8.61 -19.13 -36.85
C ASP A 283 7.76 -18.09 -36.09
N ALA A 284 7.77 -18.18 -34.76
CA ALA A 284 7.03 -17.29 -33.89
C ALA A 284 7.65 -15.89 -33.82
N LEU A 285 8.97 -15.78 -34.02
CA LEU A 285 9.66 -14.49 -34.00
C LEU A 285 9.37 -13.67 -35.27
N GLU A 286 9.33 -14.30 -36.44
CA GLU A 286 8.88 -13.66 -37.69
C GLU A 286 7.45 -13.12 -37.58
N LYS A 287 6.52 -13.92 -37.02
CA LYS A 287 5.14 -13.46 -36.78
C LYS A 287 5.09 -12.22 -35.88
N THR A 288 5.94 -12.18 -34.85
CA THR A 288 6.02 -11.03 -33.94
C THR A 288 6.46 -9.78 -34.69
N LYS A 289 7.47 -9.90 -35.56
CA LYS A 289 7.96 -8.79 -36.40
C LYS A 289 6.87 -8.29 -37.35
N LEU A 290 6.14 -9.19 -38.01
CA LEU A 290 5.02 -8.83 -38.89
C LEU A 290 3.89 -8.11 -38.13
N ILE A 291 3.55 -8.56 -36.91
CA ILE A 291 2.57 -7.86 -36.05
C ILE A 291 3.07 -6.45 -35.71
N LEU A 292 4.36 -6.31 -35.38
CA LEU A 292 4.95 -5.01 -35.07
C LEU A 292 4.97 -4.08 -36.28
N GLU A 293 5.21 -4.59 -37.48
CA GLU A 293 5.08 -3.80 -38.72
C GLU A 293 3.64 -3.34 -38.96
N CYS A 294 2.66 -4.22 -38.74
CA CYS A 294 1.24 -3.86 -38.79
C CYS A 294 0.89 -2.78 -37.76
N TYR A 295 1.45 -2.89 -36.55
CA TYR A 295 1.30 -1.90 -35.50
C TYR A 295 1.89 -0.55 -35.93
N LEU A 296 3.12 -0.51 -36.45
CA LEU A 296 3.74 0.73 -36.93
C LEU A 296 2.95 1.40 -38.06
N LYS A 297 2.28 0.61 -38.92
CA LYS A 297 1.37 1.14 -39.97
C LYS A 297 0.04 1.66 -39.41
N ALA A 298 -0.44 1.08 -38.32
CA ALA A 298 -1.73 1.42 -37.72
C ALA A 298 -1.63 2.57 -36.70
N VAL A 299 -0.43 2.86 -36.21
CA VAL A 299 -0.18 3.88 -35.19
C VAL A 299 -0.08 5.26 -35.84
N ASP A 300 -0.92 6.16 -35.36
CA ASP A 300 -0.77 7.59 -35.57
C ASP A 300 -0.01 8.19 -34.37
N GLU A 301 1.25 8.57 -34.56
CA GLU A 301 2.11 9.17 -33.52
C GLU A 301 1.50 10.44 -32.93
N SER A 302 0.63 11.15 -33.67
CA SER A 302 -0.04 12.37 -33.19
C SER A 302 -1.10 12.11 -32.12
N SER A 303 -1.55 10.86 -31.96
CA SER A 303 -2.61 10.49 -31.02
C SER A 303 -2.18 10.58 -29.55
N MET A 304 -0.91 10.29 -29.23
CA MET A 304 -0.40 10.16 -27.85
C MET A 304 1.00 10.79 -27.65
N PRO A 305 1.14 12.12 -27.66
CA PRO A 305 2.46 12.80 -27.62
C PRO A 305 3.16 12.74 -26.25
N TYR A 306 2.47 12.31 -25.19
CA TYR A 306 2.96 12.37 -23.80
C TYR A 306 3.45 11.02 -23.25
N VAL A 307 3.42 9.95 -24.06
CA VAL A 307 3.89 8.61 -23.64
C VAL A 307 4.78 8.03 -24.73
N SER A 308 5.90 7.42 -24.32
CA SER A 308 6.75 6.67 -25.24
C SER A 308 5.95 5.55 -25.91
N ASN A 309 6.09 5.41 -27.24
CA ASN A 309 5.54 4.31 -28.04
C ASN A 309 6.63 3.31 -28.46
N GLN A 310 7.73 3.28 -27.71
CA GLN A 310 8.86 2.40 -27.97
C GLN A 310 8.52 0.93 -27.66
N TRP A 311 9.21 0.03 -28.36
CA TRP A 311 9.18 -1.40 -28.11
C TRP A 311 10.60 -1.96 -28.27
N ALA A 312 10.88 -3.08 -27.62
CA ALA A 312 12.14 -3.80 -27.75
C ALA A 312 11.86 -5.30 -27.87
N LEU A 313 12.44 -5.93 -28.89
CA LEU A 313 12.28 -7.36 -29.15
C LEU A 313 13.51 -8.11 -28.62
N GLY A 314 13.29 -8.98 -27.62
CA GLY A 314 14.29 -9.91 -27.12
C GLY A 314 14.29 -11.22 -27.91
N LYS A 315 14.97 -12.24 -27.36
CA LYS A 315 15.05 -13.58 -27.94
C LYS A 315 13.75 -14.36 -27.71
N LYS A 316 13.20 -14.30 -26.49
CA LYS A 316 11.96 -15.02 -26.10
C LYS A 316 10.81 -14.10 -25.69
N HIS A 317 11.12 -12.84 -25.39
CA HIS A 317 10.16 -11.88 -24.88
C HIS A 317 10.14 -10.61 -25.72
N ILE A 318 8.98 -9.99 -25.78
CA ILE A 318 8.81 -8.63 -26.28
C ILE A 318 8.52 -7.70 -25.12
N PHE A 319 9.16 -6.54 -25.15
CA PHE A 319 9.02 -5.49 -24.16
C PHE A 319 8.35 -4.27 -24.78
N LEU A 320 7.34 -3.74 -24.10
CA LEU A 320 6.51 -2.65 -24.57
C LEU A 320 6.51 -1.51 -23.56
N SER A 321 6.68 -0.28 -24.08
CA SER A 321 6.41 0.94 -23.33
C SER A 321 4.92 1.04 -22.97
N HIS A 322 4.60 1.91 -22.02
CA HIS A 322 3.21 2.10 -21.61
C HIS A 322 2.31 2.60 -22.76
N GLY A 323 2.83 3.50 -23.61
CA GLY A 323 2.09 4.02 -24.76
C GLY A 323 1.83 2.94 -25.80
N ALA A 324 2.87 2.16 -26.14
CA ALA A 324 2.73 1.08 -27.13
C ALA A 324 1.71 0.02 -26.71
N GLN A 325 1.75 -0.39 -25.45
CA GLN A 325 0.79 -1.36 -24.91
C GLN A 325 -0.65 -0.81 -24.92
N GLN A 326 -0.84 0.47 -24.63
CA GLN A 326 -2.16 1.11 -24.69
C GLN A 326 -2.69 1.18 -26.13
N GLN A 327 -1.87 1.61 -27.08
CA GLN A 327 -2.27 1.71 -28.50
C GLN A 327 -2.64 0.35 -29.07
N LEU A 328 -1.83 -0.69 -28.80
CA LEU A 328 -2.15 -2.06 -29.19
C LEU A 328 -3.49 -2.54 -28.61
N ASN A 329 -3.80 -2.18 -27.36
CA ASN A 329 -5.11 -2.47 -26.77
C ASN A 329 -6.24 -1.68 -27.43
N LEU A 330 -6.05 -0.40 -27.76
CA LEU A 330 -7.07 0.41 -28.46
C LEU A 330 -7.40 -0.17 -29.83
N LEU A 331 -6.39 -0.59 -30.60
CA LEU A 331 -6.58 -1.25 -31.89
C LEU A 331 -7.38 -2.54 -31.76
N LYS A 332 -7.23 -3.27 -30.64
CA LYS A 332 -8.04 -4.45 -30.33
C LYS A 332 -9.52 -4.11 -30.12
N PHE A 333 -9.81 -3.03 -29.40
CA PHE A 333 -11.19 -2.63 -29.11
C PHE A 333 -11.90 -1.97 -30.30
N ALA A 334 -11.15 -1.31 -31.19
CA ALA A 334 -11.70 -0.74 -32.43
C ALA A 334 -12.30 -1.81 -33.37
N ASP A 335 -11.74 -3.02 -33.37
CA ASP A 335 -12.25 -4.15 -34.16
C ASP A 335 -13.47 -4.87 -33.51
N SER A 336 -13.74 -4.70 -32.21
CA SER A 336 -14.85 -5.39 -31.52
C SER A 336 -16.24 -4.78 -31.70
N SER A 337 -16.38 -3.74 -32.53
CA SER A 337 -17.61 -3.03 -32.97
C SER A 337 -18.39 -2.22 -31.91
N ALA A 338 -18.77 -0.99 -32.32
CA ALA A 338 -19.64 0.00 -31.67
C ALA A 338 -19.05 0.90 -30.55
N ARG A 339 -18.36 1.98 -30.95
CA ARG A 339 -18.49 3.29 -30.28
C ARG A 339 -18.78 4.36 -31.33
N PRO A 340 -19.66 5.34 -31.06
CA PRO A 340 -19.88 6.46 -31.97
C PRO A 340 -18.58 7.25 -32.08
N SER A 341 -18.14 7.48 -33.32
CA SER A 341 -17.01 8.36 -33.62
C SER A 341 -17.20 9.69 -32.90
N PRO A 342 -16.18 10.23 -32.19
CA PRO A 342 -16.21 11.64 -31.86
C PRO A 342 -16.22 12.38 -33.19
N ASN A 343 -17.27 13.16 -33.38
CA ASN A 343 -17.62 13.89 -34.58
C ASN A 343 -16.36 14.55 -35.17
N ASN A 344 -15.87 14.00 -36.29
CA ASN A 344 -14.69 14.50 -36.99
C ASN A 344 -15.13 15.67 -37.86
N ASN A 345 -15.46 16.79 -37.22
CA ASN A 345 -15.72 18.07 -37.85
C ASN A 345 -15.23 19.16 -36.90
N ASN A 346 -13.95 19.47 -36.98
CA ASN A 346 -13.48 20.81 -37.32
C ASN A 346 -11.95 20.81 -37.46
N ASN A 347 -11.53 21.36 -38.60
CA ASN A 347 -10.15 21.58 -39.02
C ASN A 347 -9.33 22.41 -38.01
N ASN A 348 -8.02 22.18 -38.10
CA ASN A 348 -6.96 23.18 -38.02
C ASN A 348 -7.03 24.17 -36.86
N ASP A 349 -6.38 23.80 -35.75
CA ASP A 349 -5.28 24.56 -35.15
C ASP A 349 -4.86 23.80 -33.90
N LEU A 350 -3.61 23.34 -33.85
CA LEU A 350 -3.03 22.67 -32.69
C LEU A 350 -2.56 23.76 -31.71
N PRO A 351 -3.19 23.99 -30.55
CA PRO A 351 -2.58 24.83 -29.53
C PRO A 351 -1.47 24.01 -28.88
N SER A 352 -0.26 24.55 -28.88
CA SER A 352 0.96 23.94 -28.33
C SER A 352 0.95 23.69 -26.81
N THR A 353 -0.21 23.78 -26.15
CA THR A 353 -0.40 23.44 -24.74
C THR A 353 -1.83 22.96 -24.51
N LEU A 354 -2.02 21.64 -24.32
CA LEU A 354 -3.28 21.12 -23.78
C LEU A 354 -3.43 21.64 -22.35
N THR A 355 -4.61 22.17 -22.02
CA THR A 355 -4.90 22.52 -20.62
C THR A 355 -4.88 21.25 -19.74
N PRO A 356 -4.58 21.36 -18.43
CA PRO A 356 -4.56 20.20 -17.54
C PRO A 356 -5.87 19.38 -17.58
N GLU A 357 -7.02 20.03 -17.74
CA GLU A 357 -8.31 19.34 -17.89
C GLU A 357 -8.44 18.57 -19.21
N GLN A 358 -7.98 19.14 -20.32
CA GLN A 358 -8.00 18.46 -21.62
C GLN A 358 -7.04 17.28 -21.65
N LEU A 359 -5.87 17.43 -21.02
CA LEU A 359 -4.93 16.33 -20.82
C LEU A 359 -5.56 15.23 -19.96
N LEU A 360 -6.19 15.58 -18.84
CA LEU A 360 -6.87 14.62 -17.96
C LEU A 360 -7.99 13.86 -18.68
N ARG A 361 -8.85 14.56 -19.43
CA ARG A 361 -9.94 13.94 -20.20
C ARG A 361 -9.42 13.02 -21.30
N LYS A 362 -8.35 13.43 -22.00
CA LYS A 362 -7.70 12.61 -23.03
C LYS A 362 -7.07 11.37 -22.41
N THR A 363 -6.29 11.51 -21.34
CA THR A 363 -5.67 10.39 -20.62
C THR A 363 -6.72 9.42 -20.05
N ALA A 364 -7.81 9.94 -19.46
CA ALA A 364 -8.92 9.12 -18.96
C ALA A 364 -9.59 8.32 -20.09
N ALA A 365 -9.93 8.98 -21.20
CA ALA A 365 -10.51 8.32 -22.37
C ALA A 365 -9.59 7.22 -22.94
N THR A 366 -8.28 7.47 -23.01
CA THR A 366 -7.27 6.48 -23.45
C THR A 366 -7.17 5.30 -22.49
N LEU A 367 -7.33 5.53 -21.19
CA LEU A 367 -7.37 4.47 -20.17
C LEU A 367 -8.71 3.70 -20.14
N GLY A 368 -9.67 4.04 -21.01
CA GLY A 368 -11.02 3.47 -20.99
C GLY A 368 -11.88 3.97 -19.83
N ILE A 369 -11.45 5.03 -19.14
CA ILE A 369 -12.15 5.70 -18.06
C ILE A 369 -12.93 6.86 -18.70
N GLU A 370 -14.21 6.67 -19.01
CA GLU A 370 -15.01 7.78 -19.56
C GLU A 370 -15.20 8.89 -18.51
N PRO A 371 -14.68 10.12 -18.73
CA PRO A 371 -14.90 11.24 -17.80
C PRO A 371 -16.37 11.69 -17.72
N SER A 372 -17.23 11.19 -18.61
CA SER A 372 -18.67 11.45 -18.66
C SER A 372 -19.54 10.40 -17.97
N SER A 373 -18.97 9.32 -17.45
CA SER A 373 -19.77 8.34 -16.71
C SER A 373 -19.49 8.48 -15.22
N VAL A 374 -20.58 8.69 -14.48
CA VAL A 374 -20.73 8.55 -13.02
C VAL A 374 -19.66 7.60 -12.48
N PRO A 375 -18.93 7.96 -11.39
CA PRO A 375 -17.98 7.03 -10.78
C PRO A 375 -18.66 5.67 -10.64
N PRO A 376 -17.94 4.53 -10.86
CA PRO A 376 -18.56 3.21 -10.85
C PRO A 376 -19.53 3.17 -9.66
N PRO A 377 -20.82 2.88 -9.91
CA PRO A 377 -21.86 3.15 -8.94
C PRO A 377 -21.41 2.59 -7.62
N LEU A 378 -21.41 3.44 -6.58
CA LEU A 378 -21.04 2.99 -5.25
C LEU A 378 -21.76 1.67 -5.00
N PRO A 379 -21.05 0.63 -4.52
CA PRO A 379 -21.68 -0.66 -4.29
C PRO A 379 -22.96 -0.40 -3.49
N ALA A 380 -24.07 -1.00 -3.94
CA ALA A 380 -25.38 -0.74 -3.38
C ALA A 380 -25.31 -0.73 -1.85
N ASN A 381 -25.99 0.23 -1.22
CA ASN A 381 -25.98 0.37 0.23
C ASN A 381 -26.17 -1.01 0.87
N ARG A 382 -25.25 -1.37 1.77
CA ARG A 382 -25.26 -2.69 2.40
C ARG A 382 -26.63 -2.91 3.02
N LEU A 383 -27.31 -3.98 2.63
CA LEU A 383 -28.62 -4.38 3.17
C LEU A 383 -28.55 -4.93 4.61
N TYR A 384 -27.47 -4.61 5.32
CA TYR A 384 -27.19 -5.03 6.68
C TYR A 384 -26.35 -3.99 7.42
N THR A 385 -26.49 -3.95 8.74
CA THR A 385 -25.57 -3.24 9.64
C THR A 385 -24.64 -4.25 10.31
N VAL A 386 -23.38 -3.87 10.53
CA VAL A 386 -22.41 -4.70 11.26
C VAL A 386 -22.36 -4.21 12.70
N ASN A 387 -22.52 -5.12 13.67
CA ASN A 387 -22.27 -4.84 15.08
C ASN A 387 -21.35 -5.94 15.64
N GLY A 388 -20.16 -5.56 16.10
CA GLY A 388 -19.09 -6.51 16.41
C GLY A 388 -18.73 -7.35 15.18
N SER A 389 -18.80 -8.68 15.31
CA SER A 389 -18.54 -9.65 14.24
C SER A 389 -19.79 -10.14 13.50
N ARG A 390 -20.98 -9.63 13.84
CA ARG A 390 -22.26 -10.13 13.29
C ARG A 390 -22.89 -9.13 12.31
N LYS A 391 -23.46 -9.67 11.24
CA LYS A 391 -24.25 -8.93 10.24
C LYS A 391 -25.73 -8.99 10.65
N HIS A 392 -26.39 -7.84 10.68
CA HIS A 392 -27.81 -7.70 10.98
C HIS A 392 -28.53 -7.17 9.75
N CYS A 393 -29.33 -8.00 9.07
CA CYS A 393 -30.11 -7.59 7.91
C CYS A 393 -31.31 -6.71 8.30
N PHE A 394 -31.83 -5.92 7.36
CA PHE A 394 -33.12 -5.23 7.53
C PHE A 394 -34.31 -6.19 7.30
N PRO A 395 -35.48 -5.96 7.92
CA PRO A 395 -35.79 -4.86 8.84
C PRO A 395 -35.17 -5.06 10.24
N GLN A 396 -34.69 -3.98 10.84
CA GLN A 396 -34.03 -3.97 12.15
C GLN A 396 -34.86 -3.21 13.18
N ARG A 397 -34.84 -3.65 14.44
CA ARG A 397 -35.44 -2.93 15.56
C ARG A 397 -34.37 -2.08 16.26
N ARG A 398 -34.48 -0.76 16.21
CA ARG A 398 -33.53 0.18 16.81
C ARG A 398 -34.23 1.08 17.83
N VAL A 399 -33.47 1.62 18.76
CA VAL A 399 -33.95 2.59 19.76
C VAL A 399 -33.38 3.96 19.42
N MET A 400 -34.22 4.99 19.43
CA MET A 400 -33.82 6.38 19.30
C MET A 400 -33.00 6.79 20.52
N ILE A 401 -31.82 7.39 20.33
CA ILE A 401 -30.96 7.83 21.45
C ILE A 401 -31.03 9.34 21.69
N GLU A 402 -31.56 10.11 20.75
CA GLU A 402 -31.74 11.55 20.83
C GLU A 402 -33.09 11.97 20.25
N LYS A 403 -33.58 13.16 20.60
CA LYS A 403 -34.81 13.70 20.02
C LYS A 403 -34.54 14.05 18.55
N PHE A 404 -35.41 13.59 17.65
CA PHE A 404 -35.31 13.91 16.23
C PHE A 404 -36.70 14.28 15.69
N SER A 405 -36.78 15.36 14.94
CA SER A 405 -37.98 15.75 14.21
C SER A 405 -37.68 15.63 12.72
N ASP A 406 -38.43 14.79 12.02
CA ASP A 406 -38.27 14.62 10.57
C ASP A 406 -38.87 15.82 9.84
N PRO A 407 -38.06 16.63 9.15
CA PRO A 407 -38.55 17.83 8.46
C PRO A 407 -39.48 17.51 7.28
N THR A 408 -39.44 16.28 6.76
CA THR A 408 -40.25 15.88 5.59
C THR A 408 -41.63 15.36 5.98
N THR A 409 -41.72 14.63 7.09
CA THR A 409 -42.97 13.99 7.54
C THR A 409 -43.60 14.69 8.75
N GLY A 410 -42.86 15.59 9.42
CA GLY A 410 -43.27 16.21 10.68
C GLY A 410 -43.28 15.24 11.87
N ALA A 411 -42.79 14.02 11.70
CA ALA A 411 -42.78 13.01 12.75
C ALA A 411 -41.75 13.38 13.83
N GLU A 412 -42.18 13.38 15.09
CA GLU A 412 -41.29 13.56 16.24
C GLU A 412 -40.95 12.21 16.88
N PHE A 413 -39.66 11.99 17.10
CA PHE A 413 -39.12 10.84 17.79
C PHE A 413 -38.37 11.30 19.05
N ARG A 414 -38.60 10.61 20.16
CA ARG A 414 -37.98 10.90 21.46
C ARG A 414 -36.93 9.84 21.81
N PRO A 415 -35.95 10.18 22.67
CA PRO A 415 -35.03 9.19 23.20
C PRO A 415 -35.81 8.05 23.88
N GLY A 416 -35.45 6.80 23.56
CA GLY A 416 -36.14 5.61 24.06
C GLY A 416 -37.18 5.02 23.10
N ASP A 417 -37.62 5.77 22.08
CA ASP A 417 -38.60 5.27 21.12
C ASP A 417 -38.03 4.11 20.29
N VAL A 418 -38.81 3.05 20.14
CA VAL A 418 -38.42 1.89 19.35
C VAL A 418 -38.93 2.04 17.93
N VAL A 419 -38.00 2.07 16.97
CA VAL A 419 -38.27 2.25 15.55
C VAL A 419 -37.87 1.02 14.75
N THR A 420 -38.68 0.69 13.73
CA THR A 420 -38.37 -0.38 12.77
C THR A 420 -37.68 0.24 11.56
N VAL A 421 -36.41 -0.06 11.39
CA VAL A 421 -35.59 0.40 10.27
C VAL A 421 -35.72 -0.57 9.11
N LEU A 422 -36.19 -0.08 7.97
CA LEU A 422 -36.43 -0.85 6.75
C LEU A 422 -35.18 -0.91 5.84
N GLY A 423 -34.28 0.05 5.97
CA GLY A 423 -33.09 0.11 5.14
C GLY A 423 -32.24 1.37 5.36
N VAL A 424 -31.22 1.52 4.52
CA VAL A 424 -30.41 2.73 4.44
C VAL A 424 -31.04 3.66 3.39
N SER A 425 -31.10 4.96 3.69
CA SER A 425 -31.59 5.98 2.75
C SER A 425 -30.61 6.17 1.58
N ALA A 426 -31.00 6.95 0.57
CA ALA A 426 -30.09 7.40 -0.50
C ALA A 426 -28.84 8.09 0.07
N ASN A 427 -28.97 8.77 1.21
CA ASN A 427 -27.84 9.19 2.02
C ASN A 427 -27.43 8.04 2.98
N SER A 428 -26.23 7.48 2.78
CA SER A 428 -25.71 6.32 3.54
C SER A 428 -25.57 6.55 5.05
N THR A 429 -25.60 7.82 5.49
CA THR A 429 -25.58 8.22 6.91
C THR A 429 -26.97 8.22 7.55
N HIS A 430 -28.04 7.97 6.79
CA HIS A 430 -29.42 8.01 7.24
C HIS A 430 -30.13 6.67 7.01
N LEU A 431 -31.12 6.40 7.85
CA LEU A 431 -31.92 5.18 7.88
C LEU A 431 -33.37 5.50 7.54
N VAL A 432 -33.99 4.61 6.76
CA VAL A 432 -35.42 4.66 6.46
C VAL A 432 -36.15 3.88 7.53
N ILE A 433 -37.03 4.55 8.28
CA ILE A 433 -37.79 3.94 9.37
C ILE A 433 -39.28 3.96 9.06
N ASN A 434 -39.99 2.93 9.52
CA ASN A 434 -41.45 2.92 9.47
C ASN A 434 -42.00 3.66 10.68
N SER A 435 -42.59 4.85 10.48
CA SER A 435 -43.44 5.48 11.49
C SER A 435 -44.75 4.68 11.54
N GLY A 436 -45.22 4.27 12.72
CA GLY A 436 -46.35 3.34 12.89
C GLY A 436 -47.66 3.72 12.15
N SER A 437 -47.74 4.92 11.59
CA SER A 437 -48.79 5.43 10.69
C SER A 437 -48.67 4.98 9.22
N GLY A 438 -47.76 4.08 8.86
CA GLY A 438 -47.57 3.60 7.48
C GLY A 438 -46.82 4.58 6.57
N ARG A 439 -46.22 5.62 7.14
CA ARG A 439 -45.33 6.57 6.45
C ARG A 439 -43.88 6.27 6.79
N THR A 440 -42.98 6.37 5.83
CA THR A 440 -41.55 6.24 6.06
C THR A 440 -40.94 7.59 6.43
N SER A 441 -40.13 7.61 7.50
CA SER A 441 -39.36 8.77 7.93
C SER A 441 -37.87 8.50 7.72
N ILE A 442 -37.08 9.55 7.50
CA ILE A 442 -35.63 9.44 7.32
C ILE A 442 -34.93 10.02 8.54
N VAL A 443 -34.18 9.17 9.25
CA VAL A 443 -33.51 9.54 10.50
C VAL A 443 -32.01 9.29 10.39
N PRO A 444 -31.13 10.16 10.93
CA PRO A 444 -29.70 9.90 10.95
C PRO A 444 -29.36 8.59 11.69
N ALA A 445 -28.49 7.76 11.11
CA ALA A 445 -28.11 6.47 11.69
C ALA A 445 -27.51 6.62 13.10
N ARG A 446 -26.75 7.70 13.32
CA ARG A 446 -26.13 8.06 14.60
C ARG A 446 -27.16 8.28 15.72
N SER A 447 -28.37 8.70 15.38
CA SER A 447 -29.46 8.98 16.31
C SER A 447 -30.19 7.71 16.75
N THR A 448 -29.75 6.53 16.30
CA THR A 448 -30.37 5.23 16.58
C THR A 448 -29.36 4.17 17.03
N ARG A 449 -29.71 3.38 18.04
CA ARG A 449 -28.92 2.24 18.52
C ARG A 449 -29.61 0.93 18.17
N LEU A 450 -28.86 -0.05 17.64
CA LEU A 450 -29.39 -1.37 17.30
C LEU A 450 -29.78 -2.14 18.56
N THR A 451 -31.01 -2.66 18.60
CA THR A 451 -31.46 -3.54 19.67
C THR A 451 -31.11 -4.97 19.29
N ILE A 452 -30.06 -5.52 19.88
CA ILE A 452 -29.74 -6.95 19.71
C ILE A 452 -30.65 -7.71 20.68
N ARG A 453 -31.59 -8.51 20.16
CA ARG A 453 -32.18 -9.57 20.98
C ARG A 453 -31.07 -10.59 21.23
N SER A 454 -30.71 -10.78 22.50
CA SER A 454 -29.81 -11.84 22.96
C SER A 454 -30.29 -13.20 22.52
#